data_AF-A0A914Z1P3-F1
#
_entry.id   AF-A0A914Z1P3-F1
#
_cell.length_a   1.000
_cell.length_b   1.000
_cell.length_c   1.000
_cell.angle_alpha   90.00
_cell.angle_beta   90.00
_cell.angle_gamma   90.00
#
_symmetry.space_group_name_H-M   'P 1'
#
loop_
_entity.id
_entity.type
_entity.pdbx_description
1 polymer ?
#
loop_
_entity_poly.entity_id
_entity_poly.type
_entity_poly.pdbx_seq_one_letter_code
_entity_poly.pdbx_strand_id
1 'polypeptide(L)'
;MVINFGTTSNIDLGAGNAVNGVEVNGVVSGDNSGGGLVNAQVNGNGIVDKNHHTLTGNMYGSTNGTGNSTLVGASNLQSNTSGVNQKIAVNSFQFLAISAFGDAKINSDGQSGATLLSNTNLDNQGSINGQIGMNASANSAFKNMTVNNGLQVNKGNEGTLAIGNGAITGTGNQKTNASITSDTKYNGNGDATILVNADGNSASNGNKTSALDLNANGDLWNTNGLAQNSKSNAGGVVNGENTNITGNAFINANSANSNGNAFIDAQGGGKGPSSALTSGNLQLTDAQNNRRNATVQGSVQASGDQTAVRSISVISDYAGMQSLSNYQNATSKSAGSSSASASNAGILKRRKRYAFAILTNRAKYGESK
;
A
#
# COMPACT_ATOMS: atom_id res chain seq x y z
N MET A 1 -18.03 -0.12 -31.12
CA MET A 1 -18.11 -1.50 -30.60
C MET A 1 -17.03 -1.63 -29.55
N VAL A 2 -17.40 -1.73 -28.27
CA VAL A 2 -16.45 -1.99 -27.17
C VAL A 2 -16.39 -3.52 -27.04
N ILE A 3 -15.22 -4.11 -27.31
CA ILE A 3 -15.01 -5.55 -27.12
C ILE A 3 -14.39 -5.72 -25.74
N ASN A 4 -15.14 -6.33 -24.82
CA ASN A 4 -14.68 -6.61 -23.46
C ASN A 4 -14.08 -8.03 -23.42
N PHE A 5 -12.86 -8.17 -22.90
CA PHE A 5 -12.22 -9.48 -22.73
C PHE A 5 -12.17 -9.80 -21.24
N GLY A 6 -13.04 -10.72 -20.80
CA GLY A 6 -13.07 -11.21 -19.44
C GLY A 6 -12.63 -12.67 -19.35
N THR A 7 -12.04 -13.06 -18.22
CA THR A 7 -11.79 -14.48 -17.90
C THR A 7 -11.91 -14.72 -16.40
N THR A 8 -12.33 -15.93 -16.04
CA THR A 8 -12.47 -16.37 -14.65
C THR A 8 -11.95 -17.80 -14.54
N SER A 9 -11.15 -18.06 -13.51
CA SER A 9 -10.71 -19.40 -13.12
C SER A 9 -11.02 -19.59 -11.64
N ASN A 10 -11.55 -20.76 -11.27
CA ASN A 10 -11.89 -21.07 -9.90
C ASN A 10 -11.60 -22.53 -9.56
N ILE A 11 -11.40 -22.79 -8.27
CA ILE A 11 -11.31 -24.12 -7.69
C ILE A 11 -12.12 -24.14 -6.39
N ASP A 12 -12.77 -25.26 -6.13
CA ASP A 12 -13.48 -25.57 -4.90
C ASP A 12 -13.22 -27.05 -4.61
N LEU A 13 -12.33 -27.33 -3.66
CA LEU A 13 -11.98 -28.67 -3.24
C LEU A 13 -12.32 -28.82 -1.76
N GLY A 14 -13.14 -29.81 -1.45
CA GLY A 14 -13.42 -30.22 -0.08
C GLY A 14 -13.18 -31.72 0.11
N ALA A 15 -12.68 -32.12 1.28
CA ALA A 15 -12.57 -33.51 1.66
C ALA A 15 -12.72 -33.70 3.18
N GLY A 16 -13.07 -34.92 3.59
CA GLY A 16 -13.23 -35.28 5.00
C GLY A 16 -14.63 -35.00 5.55
N ASN A 17 -14.72 -34.66 6.84
CA ASN A 17 -15.98 -34.44 7.55
C ASN A 17 -15.87 -33.28 8.56
N ALA A 18 -16.96 -33.03 9.29
CA ALA A 18 -17.06 -31.91 10.24
C ALA A 18 -16.03 -31.93 11.40
N VAL A 19 -15.36 -33.06 11.63
CA VAL A 19 -14.37 -33.24 12.70
C VAL A 19 -12.95 -33.51 12.20
N ASN A 20 -12.80 -33.77 10.91
CA ASN A 20 -11.53 -34.05 10.25
C ASN A 20 -11.70 -33.75 8.75
N GLY A 21 -11.54 -32.48 8.38
CA GLY A 21 -11.85 -32.00 7.04
C GLY A 21 -10.90 -30.93 6.56
N VAL A 22 -10.98 -30.69 5.25
CA VAL A 22 -10.19 -29.68 4.55
C VAL A 22 -11.02 -29.00 3.48
N GLU A 23 -10.72 -27.74 3.23
CA GLU A 23 -11.28 -26.93 2.15
C GLU A 23 -10.16 -26.13 1.47
N VAL A 24 -10.14 -26.13 0.13
CA VAL A 24 -9.21 -25.37 -0.71
C VAL A 24 -10.01 -24.68 -1.80
N ASN A 25 -10.28 -23.39 -1.58
CA ASN A 25 -11.05 -22.57 -2.51
C ASN A 25 -10.17 -21.47 -3.09
N GLY A 26 -10.44 -21.14 -4.35
CA GLY A 26 -9.77 -20.02 -5.02
C GLY A 26 -10.55 -19.54 -6.21
N VAL A 27 -10.47 -18.25 -6.48
CA VAL A 27 -11.03 -17.61 -7.68
C VAL A 27 -10.10 -16.49 -8.11
N VAL A 28 -9.89 -16.37 -9.42
CA VAL A 28 -9.27 -15.22 -10.06
C VAL A 28 -10.15 -14.80 -11.22
N SER A 29 -10.46 -13.52 -11.30
CA SER A 29 -11.26 -12.95 -12.38
C SER A 29 -10.65 -11.63 -12.83
N GLY A 30 -10.58 -11.43 -14.14
CA GLY A 30 -10.09 -10.17 -14.71
C GLY A 30 -10.93 -9.72 -15.89
N ASP A 31 -10.87 -8.43 -16.18
CA ASP A 31 -11.55 -7.80 -17.31
C ASP A 31 -10.73 -6.62 -17.86
N ASN A 32 -10.77 -6.41 -19.18
CA ASN A 32 -10.18 -5.25 -19.84
C ASN A 32 -11.11 -4.71 -20.93
N SER A 33 -11.47 -3.43 -20.82
CA SER A 33 -12.49 -2.79 -21.68
C SER A 33 -11.97 -2.19 -22.98
N GLY A 34 -10.67 -1.96 -23.12
CA GLY A 34 -10.07 -1.36 -24.33
C GLY A 34 -9.42 -2.38 -25.27
N GLY A 35 -9.64 -3.67 -25.03
CA GLY A 35 -8.94 -4.74 -25.73
C GLY A 35 -7.57 -5.04 -25.10
N GLY A 36 -7.20 -6.32 -25.08
CA GLY A 36 -5.99 -6.78 -24.42
C GLY A 36 -6.00 -8.27 -24.13
N LEU A 37 -5.08 -8.68 -23.25
CA LEU A 37 -4.94 -10.04 -22.74
C LEU A 37 -5.42 -10.07 -21.30
N VAL A 38 -6.26 -11.06 -20.99
CA VAL A 38 -6.60 -11.40 -19.62
C VAL A 38 -6.28 -12.87 -19.39
N ASN A 39 -5.57 -13.16 -18.31
CA ASN A 39 -5.26 -14.50 -17.85
C ASN A 39 -5.71 -14.67 -16.40
N ALA A 40 -6.24 -15.84 -16.08
CA ALA A 40 -6.60 -16.26 -14.73
C ALA A 40 -6.25 -17.73 -14.55
N GLN A 41 -5.58 -18.04 -13.45
CA GLN A 41 -5.22 -19.39 -13.07
C GLN A 41 -5.37 -19.55 -11.57
N VAL A 42 -5.96 -20.67 -11.18
CA VAL A 42 -6.07 -21.09 -9.79
C VAL A 42 -5.63 -22.55 -9.72
N ASN A 43 -4.67 -22.86 -8.84
CA ASN A 43 -4.28 -24.23 -8.53
C ASN A 43 -4.49 -24.46 -7.03
N GLY A 44 -5.14 -25.55 -6.68
CA GLY A 44 -5.32 -25.96 -5.29
C GLY A 44 -4.95 -27.43 -5.13
N ASN A 45 -4.38 -27.77 -3.99
CA ASN A 45 -4.09 -29.16 -3.63
C ASN A 45 -4.29 -29.35 -2.12
N GLY A 46 -4.82 -30.52 -1.75
CA GLY A 46 -5.02 -30.90 -0.35
C GLY A 46 -4.67 -32.37 -0.15
N ILE A 47 -3.85 -32.65 0.86
CA ILE A 47 -3.47 -33.99 1.30
C ILE A 47 -4.08 -34.21 2.68
N VAL A 48 -4.82 -35.30 2.84
CA VAL A 48 -5.42 -35.74 4.11
C VAL A 48 -4.91 -37.14 4.42
N ASP A 49 -4.03 -37.26 5.41
CA ASP A 49 -3.58 -38.54 5.97
C ASP A 49 -3.96 -38.63 7.45
N LYS A 50 -5.06 -39.33 7.74
CA LYS A 50 -5.66 -39.41 9.08
C LYS A 50 -5.91 -38.00 9.63
N ASN A 51 -5.12 -37.58 10.63
CA ASN A 51 -5.22 -36.28 11.29
C ASN A 51 -4.17 -35.27 10.79
N HIS A 52 -3.40 -35.61 9.75
CA HIS A 52 -2.43 -34.72 9.14
C HIS A 52 -2.98 -34.15 7.84
N HIS A 53 -3.06 -32.82 7.77
CA HIS A 53 -3.57 -32.09 6.62
C HIS A 53 -2.49 -31.15 6.08
N THR A 54 -2.25 -31.20 4.77
CA THR A 54 -1.39 -30.23 4.06
C THR A 54 -2.14 -29.66 2.88
N LEU A 55 -2.34 -28.34 2.88
CA LEU A 55 -3.10 -27.61 1.87
C LEU A 55 -2.22 -26.56 1.21
N THR A 56 -2.36 -26.42 -0.09
CA THR A 56 -1.67 -25.39 -0.87
C THR A 56 -2.65 -24.74 -1.84
N GLY A 57 -2.63 -23.41 -1.92
CA GLY A 57 -3.41 -22.62 -2.87
C GLY A 57 -2.50 -21.66 -3.63
N ASN A 58 -2.62 -21.62 -4.94
CA ASN A 58 -1.88 -20.71 -5.80
C ASN A 58 -2.85 -19.97 -6.72
N MET A 59 -2.72 -18.65 -6.78
CA MET A 59 -3.48 -17.81 -7.69
C MET A 59 -2.53 -17.01 -8.56
N TYR A 60 -2.81 -16.98 -9.85
CA TYR A 60 -2.17 -16.09 -10.80
C TYR A 60 -3.23 -15.41 -11.65
N GLY A 61 -3.08 -14.10 -11.84
CA GLY A 61 -3.94 -13.34 -12.73
C GLY A 61 -3.19 -12.22 -13.39
N SER A 62 -3.57 -11.87 -14.61
CA SER A 62 -3.04 -10.69 -15.29
C SER A 62 -4.06 -10.07 -16.22
N THR A 63 -4.14 -8.75 -16.22
CA THR A 63 -4.78 -7.95 -17.27
C THR A 63 -3.71 -7.07 -17.91
N ASN A 64 -3.73 -6.95 -19.24
CA ASN A 64 -2.87 -6.02 -19.97
C ASN A 64 -3.57 -5.58 -21.25
N GLY A 65 -3.80 -4.29 -21.42
CA GLY A 65 -4.48 -3.75 -22.58
C GLY A 65 -4.55 -2.23 -22.56
N THR A 66 -5.64 -1.69 -23.11
CA THR A 66 -5.92 -0.25 -23.04
C THR A 66 -7.21 0.01 -22.27
N GLY A 67 -7.44 1.26 -21.86
CA GLY A 67 -8.67 1.62 -21.17
C GLY A 67 -8.70 1.12 -19.73
N ASN A 68 -9.85 0.59 -19.31
CA ASN A 68 -10.05 0.13 -17.94
C ASN A 68 -9.59 -1.31 -17.77
N SER A 69 -8.85 -1.58 -16.70
CA SER A 69 -8.43 -2.92 -16.31
C SER A 69 -8.91 -3.22 -14.89
N THR A 70 -9.50 -4.39 -14.69
CA THR A 70 -9.86 -4.88 -13.35
C THR A 70 -9.32 -6.29 -13.14
N LEU A 71 -8.83 -6.58 -11.95
CA LEU A 71 -8.34 -7.89 -11.58
C LEU A 71 -8.63 -8.15 -10.12
N VAL A 72 -9.38 -9.21 -9.85
CA VAL A 72 -9.70 -9.66 -8.50
C VAL A 72 -9.26 -11.09 -8.30
N GLY A 73 -8.84 -11.43 -7.09
CA GLY A 73 -8.55 -12.80 -6.71
C GLY A 73 -8.81 -13.01 -5.23
N ALA A 74 -9.29 -14.19 -4.87
CA ALA A 74 -9.48 -14.59 -3.49
C ALA A 74 -9.25 -16.08 -3.32
N SER A 75 -8.59 -16.49 -2.24
CA SER A 75 -8.41 -17.89 -1.87
C SER A 75 -8.64 -18.09 -0.39
N ASN A 76 -9.05 -19.30 -0.01
CA ASN A 76 -9.28 -19.72 1.36
C ASN A 76 -8.84 -21.18 1.50
N LEU A 77 -7.91 -21.43 2.42
CA LEU A 77 -7.53 -22.77 2.85
C LEU A 77 -8.04 -22.96 4.27
N GLN A 78 -8.74 -24.06 4.55
CA GLN A 78 -9.23 -24.38 5.88
C GLN A 78 -8.93 -25.84 6.22
N SER A 79 -8.57 -26.07 7.48
CA SER A 79 -8.42 -27.39 8.06
C SER A 79 -9.03 -27.43 9.45
N ASN A 80 -9.86 -28.43 9.70
CA ASN A 80 -10.42 -28.73 11.01
C ASN A 80 -10.01 -30.15 11.43
N THR A 81 -9.47 -30.28 12.65
CA THR A 81 -9.20 -31.59 13.28
C THR A 81 -9.66 -31.59 14.72
N SER A 82 -10.43 -32.60 15.11
CA SER A 82 -10.83 -32.87 16.50
C SER A 82 -10.20 -34.17 17.01
N GLY A 83 -9.94 -34.27 18.32
CA GLY A 83 -9.55 -35.53 18.96
C GLY A 83 -8.08 -35.94 18.85
N VAL A 84 -7.16 -35.00 18.58
CA VAL A 84 -5.74 -35.35 18.50
C VAL A 84 -5.12 -35.45 19.91
N ASN A 85 -4.60 -36.64 20.24
CA ASN A 85 -3.55 -36.85 21.25
C ASN A 85 -2.22 -36.23 20.79
N GLN A 86 -2.24 -34.95 20.39
CA GLN A 86 -1.03 -34.14 20.40
C GLN A 86 -0.74 -33.85 21.86
N LYS A 87 0.53 -33.75 22.25
CA LYS A 87 0.98 -33.49 23.64
C LYS A 87 0.55 -32.11 24.19
N ILE A 88 -0.46 -31.49 23.57
CA ILE A 88 -1.08 -30.21 23.88
C ILE A 88 -2.60 -30.45 23.88
N ALA A 89 -3.12 -30.72 25.08
CA ALA A 89 -4.54 -30.74 25.47
C ALA A 89 -5.53 -31.60 24.63
N VAL A 90 -5.82 -32.79 25.15
CA VAL A 90 -7.03 -33.59 24.87
C VAL A 90 -8.27 -32.69 25.07
N ASN A 91 -9.13 -32.56 24.04
CA ASN A 91 -10.30 -31.65 23.89
C ASN A 91 -10.11 -30.32 23.12
N SER A 92 -9.06 -30.19 22.30
CA SER A 92 -8.88 -28.99 21.46
C SER A 92 -9.40 -29.23 20.03
N PHE A 93 -10.50 -28.60 19.63
CA PHE A 93 -10.82 -28.41 18.22
C PHE A 93 -9.82 -27.41 17.65
N GLN A 94 -8.91 -27.86 16.78
CA GLN A 94 -8.00 -26.96 16.07
C GLN A 94 -8.61 -26.61 14.72
N PHE A 95 -9.03 -25.36 14.59
CA PHE A 95 -9.40 -24.75 13.33
C PHE A 95 -8.25 -23.86 12.85
N LEU A 96 -7.76 -24.16 11.65
CA LEU A 96 -6.71 -23.39 11.00
C LEU A 96 -7.24 -22.89 9.67
N ALA A 97 -7.00 -21.62 9.37
CA ALA A 97 -7.37 -21.04 8.10
C ALA A 97 -6.36 -20.00 7.64
N ILE A 98 -6.19 -19.91 6.32
CA ILE A 98 -5.56 -18.77 5.69
C ILE A 98 -6.38 -18.34 4.48
N SER A 99 -6.70 -17.05 4.45
CA SER A 99 -7.39 -16.41 3.34
C SER A 99 -6.50 -15.33 2.73
N ALA A 100 -6.52 -15.23 1.42
CA ALA A 100 -5.84 -14.18 0.66
C ALA A 100 -6.84 -13.49 -0.25
N PHE A 101 -6.73 -12.18 -0.41
CA PHE A 101 -7.53 -11.42 -1.37
C PHE A 101 -6.69 -10.37 -2.09
N GLY A 102 -7.09 -10.05 -3.31
CA GLY A 102 -6.53 -8.99 -4.14
C GLY A 102 -7.61 -8.35 -4.99
N ASP A 103 -7.57 -7.01 -5.13
CA ASP A 103 -8.44 -6.21 -6.00
C ASP A 103 -7.64 -5.06 -6.61
N ALA A 104 -7.52 -5.04 -7.92
CA ALA A 104 -6.93 -3.94 -8.68
C ALA A 104 -7.96 -3.38 -9.66
N LYS A 105 -8.09 -2.05 -9.66
CA LYS A 105 -8.95 -1.30 -10.60
C LYS A 105 -8.13 -0.16 -11.19
N ILE A 106 -8.10 -0.09 -12.50
CA ILE A 106 -7.40 0.94 -13.26
C ILE A 106 -8.38 1.53 -14.24
N ASN A 107 -8.59 2.84 -14.15
CA ASN A 107 -9.28 3.63 -15.15
C ASN A 107 -8.25 4.58 -15.78
N SER A 108 -8.08 4.46 -17.09
CA SER A 108 -6.98 5.10 -17.82
C SER A 108 -7.41 5.37 -19.26
N ASP A 109 -6.95 6.47 -19.84
CA ASP A 109 -7.12 6.77 -21.28
C ASP A 109 -6.00 6.19 -22.16
N GLY A 110 -5.14 5.34 -21.59
CA GLY A 110 -3.98 4.77 -22.26
C GLY A 110 -3.81 3.28 -21.98
N GLN A 111 -2.56 2.82 -21.96
CA GLN A 111 -2.25 1.43 -21.62
C GLN A 111 -2.43 1.22 -20.13
N SER A 112 -3.02 0.09 -19.75
CA SER A 112 -3.20 -0.31 -18.36
C SER A 112 -3.04 -1.81 -18.19
N GLY A 113 -2.59 -2.22 -17.01
CA GLY A 113 -2.53 -3.62 -16.66
C GLY A 113 -2.32 -3.86 -15.18
N ALA A 114 -2.80 -5.00 -14.71
CA ALA A 114 -2.62 -5.46 -13.34
C ALA A 114 -2.15 -6.92 -13.34
N THR A 115 -1.40 -7.31 -12.31
CA THR A 115 -1.01 -8.69 -12.06
C THR A 115 -1.30 -9.05 -10.62
N LEU A 116 -1.71 -10.28 -10.39
CA LEU A 116 -1.94 -10.89 -9.08
C LEU A 116 -1.11 -12.17 -9.01
N LEU A 117 -0.38 -12.35 -7.92
CA LEU A 117 0.29 -13.60 -7.57
C LEU A 117 0.04 -13.90 -6.10
N SER A 118 -0.51 -15.07 -5.80
CA SER A 118 -0.67 -15.51 -4.41
C SER A 118 -0.26 -16.96 -4.24
N ASN A 119 0.38 -17.25 -3.11
CA ASN A 119 0.71 -18.60 -2.69
C ASN A 119 0.37 -18.71 -1.19
N THR A 120 -0.49 -19.64 -0.83
CA THR A 120 -0.91 -19.92 0.54
C THR A 120 -0.65 -21.40 0.84
N ASN A 121 -0.16 -21.67 2.04
CA ASN A 121 0.16 -23.01 2.51
C ASN A 121 -0.32 -23.17 3.95
N LEU A 122 -0.94 -24.31 4.25
CA LEU A 122 -1.43 -24.66 5.57
C LEU A 122 -1.07 -26.11 5.88
N ASP A 123 -0.37 -26.31 6.99
CA ASP A 123 -0.11 -27.61 7.60
C ASP A 123 -0.69 -27.59 9.02
N ASN A 124 -1.58 -28.54 9.29
CA ASN A 124 -2.23 -28.63 10.59
C ASN A 124 -1.32 -29.09 11.75
N GLN A 125 -0.07 -29.40 11.46
CA GLN A 125 0.97 -29.70 12.46
C GLN A 125 1.79 -28.46 12.85
N GLY A 126 1.48 -27.27 12.31
CA GLY A 126 1.94 -26.01 12.90
C GLY A 126 2.46 -24.94 11.94
N SER A 127 2.45 -25.18 10.63
CA SER A 127 2.98 -24.24 9.64
C SER A 127 1.86 -23.61 8.81
N ILE A 128 1.67 -22.30 8.94
CA ILE A 128 0.81 -21.52 8.04
C ILE A 128 1.68 -20.44 7.40
N ASN A 129 1.70 -20.37 6.08
CA ASN A 129 2.44 -19.35 5.35
C ASN A 129 1.58 -18.81 4.22
N GLY A 130 1.68 -17.52 3.94
CA GLY A 130 0.97 -16.92 2.83
C GLY A 130 1.69 -15.72 2.25
N GLN A 131 1.50 -15.52 0.97
CA GLN A 131 1.88 -14.30 0.29
C GLN A 131 0.82 -13.94 -0.76
N ILE A 132 0.59 -12.65 -0.92
CA ILE A 132 -0.17 -12.11 -2.03
C ILE A 132 0.48 -10.82 -2.48
N GLY A 133 0.88 -10.79 -3.75
CA GLY A 133 1.42 -9.63 -4.43
C GLY A 133 0.47 -9.18 -5.51
N MET A 134 0.27 -7.87 -5.60
CA MET A 134 -0.44 -7.22 -6.69
C MET A 134 0.40 -6.08 -7.23
N ASN A 135 0.42 -5.97 -8.56
CA ASN A 135 0.98 -4.82 -9.25
C ASN A 135 -0.05 -4.25 -10.21
N ALA A 136 -0.12 -2.93 -10.32
CA ALA A 136 -0.89 -2.23 -11.32
C ALA A 136 0.01 -1.21 -12.00
N SER A 137 -0.19 -0.98 -13.30
CA SER A 137 0.51 0.06 -14.04
C SER A 137 -0.42 0.73 -15.05
N ALA A 138 -0.15 2.00 -15.33
CA ALA A 138 -0.79 2.75 -16.40
C ALA A 138 0.21 3.68 -17.11
N ASN A 139 0.07 3.84 -18.42
CA ASN A 139 0.77 4.83 -19.21
C ASN A 139 -0.28 5.66 -19.96
N SER A 140 -0.62 6.82 -19.39
CA SER A 140 -1.80 7.58 -19.78
C SER A 140 -1.77 9.02 -19.28
N ALA A 141 -2.58 9.89 -19.88
CA ALA A 141 -2.69 11.29 -19.47
C ALA A 141 -3.64 11.41 -18.27
N PHE A 142 -4.78 10.72 -18.34
CA PHE A 142 -5.65 10.47 -17.21
C PHE A 142 -5.40 9.08 -16.61
N LYS A 143 -5.30 9.01 -15.28
CA LYS A 143 -5.18 7.74 -14.53
C LYS A 143 -5.87 7.85 -13.19
N ASN A 144 -6.64 6.82 -12.86
CA ASN A 144 -7.22 6.58 -11.55
C ASN A 144 -7.06 5.09 -11.25
N MET A 145 -6.17 4.77 -10.32
CA MET A 145 -5.73 3.41 -10.01
C MET A 145 -5.92 3.12 -8.54
N THR A 146 -6.40 1.93 -8.21
CA THR A 146 -6.44 1.39 -6.85
C THR A 146 -5.95 -0.04 -6.85
N VAL A 147 -5.13 -0.42 -5.88
CA VAL A 147 -4.72 -1.80 -5.62
C VAL A 147 -4.89 -2.10 -4.15
N ASN A 148 -5.59 -3.18 -3.84
CA ASN A 148 -5.80 -3.69 -2.50
C ASN A 148 -5.36 -5.14 -2.46
N ASN A 149 -4.70 -5.56 -1.39
CA ASN A 149 -4.52 -6.97 -1.10
C ASN A 149 -4.53 -7.21 0.40
N GLY A 150 -4.58 -8.47 0.79
CA GLY A 150 -4.37 -8.83 2.17
C GLY A 150 -4.41 -10.32 2.45
N LEU A 151 -3.97 -10.66 3.66
CA LEU A 151 -4.01 -11.98 4.24
C LEU A 151 -4.76 -11.94 5.56
N GLN A 152 -5.58 -12.95 5.80
CA GLN A 152 -6.16 -13.24 7.10
C GLN A 152 -5.75 -14.67 7.50
N VAL A 153 -5.13 -14.82 8.66
CA VAL A 153 -4.71 -16.11 9.19
C VAL A 153 -5.39 -16.33 10.53
N ASN A 154 -5.98 -17.52 10.70
CA ASN A 154 -6.53 -18.00 11.95
C ASN A 154 -5.79 -19.28 12.35
N LYS A 155 -5.19 -19.29 13.54
CA LYS A 155 -4.47 -20.41 14.14
C LYS A 155 -5.07 -20.70 15.51
N GLY A 156 -6.19 -21.42 15.54
CA GLY A 156 -6.96 -21.61 16.77
C GLY A 156 -7.48 -20.28 17.32
N ASN A 157 -7.00 -19.87 18.51
CA ASN A 157 -7.37 -18.60 19.14
C ASN A 157 -6.50 -17.42 18.68
N GLU A 158 -5.46 -17.67 17.90
CA GLU A 158 -4.58 -16.62 17.36
C GLU A 158 -5.07 -16.19 15.97
N GLY A 159 -5.07 -14.89 15.74
CA GLY A 159 -5.52 -14.28 14.49
C GLY A 159 -4.55 -13.22 14.03
N THR A 160 -4.28 -13.17 12.73
CA THR A 160 -3.50 -12.09 12.10
C THR A 160 -4.23 -11.60 10.86
N LEU A 161 -4.34 -10.29 10.72
CA LEU A 161 -4.90 -9.61 9.55
C LEU A 161 -3.86 -8.62 9.03
N ALA A 162 -3.55 -8.70 7.74
CA ALA A 162 -2.64 -7.79 7.08
C ALA A 162 -3.26 -7.31 5.76
N ILE A 163 -3.39 -6.00 5.57
CA ILE A 163 -4.02 -5.39 4.41
C ILE A 163 -3.14 -4.28 3.86
N GLY A 164 -2.77 -4.37 2.59
CA GLY A 164 -2.13 -3.30 1.83
C GLY A 164 -3.12 -2.63 0.88
N ASN A 165 -3.08 -1.30 0.82
CA ASN A 165 -3.90 -0.49 -0.07
C ASN A 165 -3.05 0.62 -0.69
N GLY A 166 -3.02 0.72 -2.02
CA GLY A 166 -2.42 1.83 -2.75
C GLY A 166 -3.42 2.46 -3.70
N ALA A 167 -3.28 3.77 -3.93
CA ALA A 167 -4.09 4.50 -4.89
C ALA A 167 -3.31 5.62 -5.58
N ILE A 168 -3.58 5.84 -6.86
CA ILE A 168 -2.99 6.92 -7.67
C ILE A 168 -4.10 7.61 -8.46
N THR A 169 -4.18 8.93 -8.36
CA THR A 169 -4.96 9.77 -9.27
C THR A 169 -4.00 10.73 -9.96
N GLY A 170 -4.03 10.78 -11.29
CA GLY A 170 -3.18 11.69 -12.07
C GLY A 170 -3.93 12.26 -13.25
N THR A 171 -3.74 13.56 -13.50
CA THR A 171 -4.36 14.29 -14.61
C THR A 171 -3.34 15.16 -15.32
N GLY A 172 -3.44 15.22 -16.64
CA GLY A 172 -2.64 16.04 -17.53
C GLY A 172 -3.08 15.88 -18.98
N ASN A 173 -2.22 16.23 -19.94
CA ASN A 173 -2.46 15.94 -21.36
C ASN A 173 -1.31 15.18 -22.05
N GLN A 174 -0.25 14.86 -21.32
CA GLN A 174 0.83 13.99 -21.80
C GLN A 174 0.71 12.61 -21.16
N LYS A 175 0.97 11.57 -21.95
CA LYS A 175 1.02 10.20 -21.46
C LYS A 175 2.19 10.03 -20.50
N THR A 176 1.91 9.57 -19.29
CA THR A 176 2.89 9.42 -18.21
C THR A 176 2.67 8.11 -17.47
N ASN A 177 3.74 7.56 -16.92
CA ASN A 177 3.71 6.29 -16.20
C ASN A 177 3.19 6.46 -14.77
N ALA A 178 2.50 5.44 -14.28
CA ALA A 178 2.24 5.22 -12.87
C ALA A 178 2.21 3.73 -12.56
N SER A 179 2.57 3.37 -11.32
CA SER A 179 2.56 2.00 -10.83
C SER A 179 2.23 1.92 -9.36
N ILE A 180 1.48 0.89 -8.98
CA ILE A 180 1.23 0.54 -7.58
C ILE A 180 1.66 -0.90 -7.38
N THR A 181 2.48 -1.16 -6.36
CA THR A 181 2.79 -2.50 -5.85
C THR A 181 2.21 -2.61 -4.45
N SER A 182 1.48 -3.68 -4.18
CA SER A 182 1.05 -4.08 -2.84
C SER A 182 1.48 -5.53 -2.61
N ASP A 183 2.25 -5.81 -1.58
CA ASP A 183 2.74 -7.15 -1.23
C ASP A 183 2.48 -7.40 0.26
N THR A 184 1.73 -8.46 0.56
CA THR A 184 1.42 -8.87 1.92
C THR A 184 1.90 -10.29 2.13
N LYS A 185 2.66 -10.52 3.21
CA LYS A 185 3.23 -11.83 3.57
C LYS A 185 2.92 -12.18 5.01
N TYR A 186 2.82 -13.47 5.28
CA TYR A 186 2.71 -14.06 6.61
C TYR A 186 3.56 -15.32 6.67
N ASN A 187 4.34 -15.48 7.75
CA ASN A 187 5.17 -16.66 7.96
C ASN A 187 4.66 -17.53 9.13
N GLY A 188 5.14 -18.77 9.21
CA GLY A 188 4.78 -19.73 10.27
C GLY A 188 5.14 -19.31 11.69
N ASN A 189 5.91 -18.23 11.87
CA ASN A 189 6.26 -17.67 13.19
C ASN A 189 5.25 -16.63 13.67
N GLY A 190 4.24 -16.29 12.86
CA GLY A 190 3.25 -15.26 13.21
C GLY A 190 3.61 -13.84 12.77
N ASP A 191 4.70 -13.66 12.04
CA ASP A 191 5.08 -12.36 11.50
C ASP A 191 4.35 -12.11 10.17
N ALA A 192 3.71 -10.95 10.08
CA ALA A 192 3.20 -10.43 8.83
C ALA A 192 3.93 -9.15 8.43
N THR A 193 4.06 -8.97 7.12
CA THR A 193 4.67 -7.79 6.51
C THR A 193 3.77 -7.26 5.39
N ILE A 194 3.67 -5.95 5.29
CA ILE A 194 2.92 -5.25 4.25
C ILE A 194 3.87 -4.24 3.61
N LEU A 195 3.99 -4.31 2.29
CA LEU A 195 4.69 -3.32 1.49
C LEU A 195 3.71 -2.73 0.50
N VAL A 196 3.58 -1.41 0.50
CA VAL A 196 2.82 -0.68 -0.53
C VAL A 196 3.70 0.41 -1.10
N ASN A 197 3.84 0.43 -2.42
CA ASN A 197 4.62 1.42 -3.15
C ASN A 197 3.80 1.98 -4.31
N ALA A 198 3.53 3.29 -4.30
CA ALA A 198 2.83 4.00 -5.35
C ALA A 198 3.77 5.03 -5.99
N ASP A 199 4.11 4.84 -7.26
CA ASP A 199 4.96 5.71 -8.06
C ASP A 199 4.16 6.31 -9.21
N GLY A 200 4.37 7.59 -9.49
CA GLY A 200 3.65 8.22 -10.59
C GLY A 200 4.32 9.47 -11.13
N ASN A 201 3.98 9.77 -12.39
CA ASN A 201 4.24 11.04 -13.03
C ASN A 201 2.93 11.62 -13.60
N SER A 202 2.79 12.94 -13.65
CA SER A 202 1.79 13.62 -14.46
C SER A 202 2.39 14.84 -15.14
N ALA A 203 2.14 14.99 -16.45
CA ALA A 203 2.72 16.06 -17.24
C ALA A 203 1.71 16.64 -18.23
N SER A 204 1.92 17.91 -18.56
CA SER A 204 1.12 18.61 -19.56
C SER A 204 1.89 19.68 -20.30
N ASN A 205 1.40 20.03 -21.48
CA ASN A 205 1.82 21.19 -22.26
C ASN A 205 0.63 22.07 -22.65
N GLY A 206 0.88 23.26 -23.20
CA GLY A 206 -0.15 24.14 -23.74
C GLY A 206 -1.07 24.74 -22.68
N ASN A 207 -0.49 25.17 -21.54
CA ASN A 207 -1.22 25.82 -20.44
C ASN A 207 -2.29 24.93 -19.77
N LYS A 208 -2.06 23.62 -19.75
CA LYS A 208 -2.89 22.66 -19.02
C LYS A 208 -2.24 22.34 -17.67
N THR A 209 -3.08 22.32 -16.63
CA THR A 209 -2.70 21.91 -15.28
C THR A 209 -2.33 20.43 -15.26
N SER A 210 -1.25 20.10 -14.58
CA SER A 210 -0.98 18.72 -14.15
C SER A 210 -1.30 18.56 -12.68
N ALA A 211 -1.88 17.43 -12.30
CA ALA A 211 -2.05 17.04 -10.90
C ALA A 211 -1.71 15.56 -10.71
N LEU A 212 -1.17 15.23 -9.54
CA LEU A 212 -0.84 13.88 -9.13
C LEU A 212 -1.07 13.72 -7.63
N ASP A 213 -1.86 12.71 -7.25
CA ASP A 213 -2.08 12.28 -5.88
C ASP A 213 -1.75 10.80 -5.76
N LEU A 214 -0.95 10.46 -4.75
CA LEU A 214 -0.42 9.14 -4.48
C LEU A 214 -0.74 8.78 -3.02
N ASN A 215 -1.21 7.56 -2.80
CA ASN A 215 -1.55 7.05 -1.48
C ASN A 215 -1.00 5.63 -1.33
N ALA A 216 -0.42 5.36 -0.17
CA ALA A 216 -0.01 4.02 0.27
C ALA A 216 -0.43 3.84 1.73
N ASN A 217 -1.16 2.77 2.01
CA ASN A 217 -1.70 2.45 3.32
C ASN A 217 -1.39 0.99 3.65
N GLY A 218 -1.04 0.72 4.91
CA GLY A 218 -0.85 -0.62 5.43
C GLY A 218 -1.52 -0.76 6.80
N ASP A 219 -2.37 -1.77 6.92
CA ASP A 219 -3.08 -2.11 8.16
C ASP A 219 -2.68 -3.52 8.59
N LEU A 220 -2.03 -3.63 9.75
CA LEU A 220 -1.57 -4.88 10.34
C LEU A 220 -2.15 -5.04 11.75
N TRP A 221 -2.78 -6.17 12.01
CA TRP A 221 -3.37 -6.50 13.29
C TRP A 221 -3.10 -7.95 13.68
N ASN A 222 -2.90 -8.22 14.97
CA ASN A 222 -2.96 -9.57 15.50
C ASN A 222 -3.58 -9.64 16.90
N THR A 223 -3.94 -10.86 17.31
CA THR A 223 -4.52 -11.16 18.64
C THR A 223 -3.60 -10.88 19.82
N ASN A 224 -2.29 -10.72 19.58
CA ASN A 224 -1.29 -10.41 20.60
C ASN A 224 -1.19 -8.91 20.91
N GLY A 225 -2.11 -8.10 20.37
CA GLY A 225 -2.20 -6.67 20.63
C GLY A 225 -1.42 -5.79 19.66
N LEU A 226 -0.85 -6.37 18.59
CA LEU A 226 -0.29 -5.57 17.49
C LEU A 226 -1.43 -4.89 16.74
N ALA A 227 -1.33 -3.57 16.60
CA ALA A 227 -2.17 -2.78 15.71
C ALA A 227 -1.31 -1.68 15.08
N GLN A 228 -0.98 -1.84 13.80
CA GLN A 228 -0.30 -0.82 13.01
C GLN A 228 -1.22 -0.34 11.90
N ASN A 229 -1.42 0.97 11.87
CA ASN A 229 -2.06 1.67 10.77
C ASN A 229 -1.06 2.70 10.27
N SER A 230 -0.57 2.50 9.05
CA SER A 230 0.48 3.29 8.45
C SER A 230 -0.01 3.85 7.12
N LYS A 231 0.19 5.16 6.91
CA LYS A 231 -0.30 5.92 5.75
C LYS A 231 0.78 6.84 5.23
N SER A 232 0.96 6.84 3.92
CA SER A 232 1.79 7.78 3.19
C SER A 232 0.97 8.39 2.07
N ASN A 233 0.99 9.72 1.97
CA ASN A 233 0.28 10.47 0.94
C ASN A 233 1.24 11.50 0.33
N ALA A 234 1.31 11.56 -0.99
CA ALA A 234 2.07 12.57 -1.72
C ALA A 234 1.18 13.17 -2.80
N GLY A 235 1.06 14.49 -2.84
CA GLY A 235 0.14 15.20 -3.73
C GLY A 235 0.77 16.47 -4.29
N GLY A 236 0.45 16.80 -5.54
CA GLY A 236 0.95 18.01 -6.18
C GLY A 236 0.08 18.50 -7.33
N VAL A 237 0.14 19.81 -7.55
CA VAL A 237 -0.55 20.50 -8.65
C VAL A 237 0.40 21.54 -9.25
N VAL A 238 0.48 21.60 -10.57
CA VAL A 238 1.33 22.55 -11.30
C VAL A 238 0.57 23.20 -12.44
N ASN A 239 0.76 24.51 -12.57
CA ASN A 239 0.29 25.31 -13.70
C ASN A 239 1.49 25.98 -14.41
N GLY A 240 1.35 26.16 -15.71
CA GLY A 240 2.36 26.78 -16.59
C GLY A 240 2.16 26.28 -18.02
N GLU A 241 2.95 26.80 -18.96
CA GLU A 241 2.91 26.34 -20.35
C GLU A 241 3.32 24.87 -20.44
N ASN A 242 4.38 24.49 -19.72
CA ASN A 242 4.84 23.11 -19.55
C ASN A 242 4.85 22.76 -18.07
N THR A 243 4.32 21.59 -17.73
CA THR A 243 4.18 21.13 -16.35
C THR A 243 4.59 19.66 -16.22
N ASN A 244 5.24 19.30 -15.12
CA ASN A 244 5.64 17.93 -14.80
C ASN A 244 5.59 17.73 -13.28
N ILE A 245 5.05 16.60 -12.84
CA ILE A 245 4.95 16.22 -11.42
C ILE A 245 5.35 14.77 -11.29
N THR A 246 6.41 14.49 -10.56
CA THR A 246 6.81 13.12 -10.22
C THR A 246 6.68 12.91 -8.72
N GLY A 247 6.22 11.75 -8.30
CA GLY A 247 6.10 11.44 -6.87
C GLY A 247 6.18 9.97 -6.54
N ASN A 248 6.31 9.71 -5.24
CA ASN A 248 6.31 8.40 -4.62
C ASN A 248 5.57 8.46 -3.26
N ALA A 249 4.76 7.46 -2.97
CA ALA A 249 4.24 7.18 -1.63
C ALA A 249 4.52 5.72 -1.28
N PHE A 250 5.20 5.48 -0.16
CA PHE A 250 5.66 4.16 0.22
C PHE A 250 5.43 3.89 1.71
N ILE A 251 5.01 2.65 2.01
CA ILE A 251 4.87 2.07 3.34
C ILE A 251 5.49 0.67 3.35
N ASN A 252 6.24 0.38 4.41
CA ASN A 252 6.65 -0.97 4.77
C ASN A 252 6.37 -1.18 6.27
N ALA A 253 5.39 -2.00 6.59
CA ALA A 253 4.94 -2.31 7.95
C ALA A 253 5.19 -3.79 8.25
N ASN A 254 5.68 -4.08 9.46
CA ASN A 254 5.85 -5.44 9.96
C ASN A 254 5.51 -5.51 11.46
N SER A 255 5.67 -6.68 12.07
CA SER A 255 5.36 -6.92 13.48
C SER A 255 6.14 -6.02 14.46
N ALA A 256 7.33 -5.54 14.10
CA ALA A 256 8.19 -4.74 14.95
C ALA A 256 8.07 -3.23 14.71
N ASN A 257 8.00 -2.81 13.45
CA ASN A 257 7.98 -1.39 13.08
C ASN A 257 7.30 -1.13 11.73
N SER A 258 7.01 0.16 11.51
CA SER A 258 6.62 0.70 10.22
C SER A 258 7.64 1.73 9.75
N ASN A 259 7.95 1.71 8.46
CA ASN A 259 8.75 2.69 7.74
C ASN A 259 7.95 3.23 6.56
N GLY A 260 8.33 4.38 6.05
CA GLY A 260 7.69 4.93 4.87
C GLY A 260 8.26 6.25 4.43
N ASN A 261 7.82 6.72 3.26
CA ASN A 261 8.16 8.04 2.75
C ASN A 261 7.05 8.57 1.85
N ALA A 262 6.99 9.89 1.76
CA ALA A 262 6.16 10.64 0.84
C ALA A 262 7.07 11.62 0.11
N PHE A 263 7.11 11.54 -1.22
CA PHE A 263 7.94 12.36 -2.08
C PHE A 263 7.10 12.93 -3.22
N ILE A 264 7.27 14.21 -3.50
CA ILE A 264 6.66 14.87 -4.65
C ILE A 264 7.57 16.01 -5.14
N ASP A 265 7.79 16.08 -6.45
CA ASP A 265 8.54 17.12 -7.17
C ASP A 265 7.68 17.66 -8.30
N ALA A 266 7.34 18.94 -8.21
CA ALA A 266 6.38 19.63 -9.05
C ALA A 266 7.10 20.80 -9.76
N GLN A 267 7.13 20.76 -11.09
CA GLN A 267 7.87 21.68 -11.94
C GLN A 267 6.98 22.28 -13.02
N GLY A 268 6.93 23.60 -13.11
CA GLY A 268 6.17 24.34 -14.11
C GLY A 268 7.00 25.45 -14.73
N GLY A 269 6.60 25.93 -15.91
CA GLY A 269 7.27 27.06 -16.54
C GLY A 269 6.86 27.29 -17.98
N GLY A 270 7.59 28.21 -18.62
CA GLY A 270 7.40 28.63 -20.00
C GLY A 270 6.80 30.03 -20.09
N LYS A 271 6.06 30.30 -21.16
CA LYS A 271 5.45 31.60 -21.41
C LYS A 271 4.33 31.89 -20.42
N GLY A 272 4.38 33.06 -19.80
CA GLY A 272 3.35 33.53 -18.87
C GLY A 272 3.56 33.02 -17.43
N PRO A 273 2.52 33.12 -16.58
CA PRO A 273 2.60 32.78 -15.16
C PRO A 273 2.66 31.27 -14.92
N SER A 274 3.34 30.86 -13.86
CA SER A 274 3.43 29.45 -13.43
C SER A 274 3.29 29.32 -11.92
N SER A 275 2.81 28.16 -11.47
CA SER A 275 2.73 27.81 -10.05
C SER A 275 2.95 26.31 -9.81
N ALA A 276 3.49 25.97 -8.64
CA ALA A 276 3.69 24.60 -8.20
C ALA A 276 3.32 24.48 -6.71
N LEU A 277 2.44 23.53 -6.39
CA LEU A 277 2.02 23.16 -5.05
C LEU A 277 2.42 21.71 -4.80
N THR A 278 3.01 21.43 -3.65
CA THR A 278 3.37 20.10 -3.19
C THR A 278 2.95 19.85 -1.76
N SER A 279 2.55 18.61 -1.46
CA SER A 279 2.21 18.15 -0.12
C SER A 279 2.67 16.71 0.09
N GLY A 280 3.29 16.45 1.23
CA GLY A 280 3.58 15.11 1.73
C GLY A 280 2.97 14.91 3.11
N ASN A 281 2.41 13.74 3.37
CA ASN A 281 1.90 13.31 4.67
C ASN A 281 2.42 11.90 4.97
N LEU A 282 2.89 11.68 6.19
CA LEU A 282 3.31 10.36 6.65
C LEU A 282 2.79 10.15 8.07
N GLN A 283 2.09 9.05 8.28
CA GLN A 283 1.59 8.60 9.57
C GLN A 283 2.02 7.16 9.75
N LEU A 284 2.90 6.91 10.72
CA LEU A 284 3.36 5.56 11.03
C LEU A 284 3.01 5.23 12.46
N THR A 285 2.69 3.96 12.70
CA THR A 285 2.44 3.43 14.04
C THR A 285 3.54 2.43 14.40
N ASP A 286 4.12 2.53 15.59
CA ASP A 286 5.05 1.50 16.08
C ASP A 286 4.32 0.33 16.77
N ALA A 287 5.05 -0.73 17.12
CA ALA A 287 4.48 -1.90 17.79
C ALA A 287 3.84 -1.60 19.17
N GLN A 288 4.12 -0.44 19.77
CA GLN A 288 3.49 0.02 21.01
C GLN A 288 2.36 1.03 20.75
N ASN A 289 1.85 1.09 19.52
CA ASN A 289 0.77 1.97 19.09
C ASN A 289 1.10 3.48 19.25
N ASN A 290 2.38 3.85 19.28
CA ASN A 290 2.75 5.26 19.22
C ASN A 290 2.71 5.74 17.78
N ARG A 291 1.96 6.83 17.56
CA ARG A 291 1.84 7.47 16.24
C ARG A 291 2.97 8.47 16.02
N ARG A 292 3.56 8.39 14.84
CA ARG A 292 4.59 9.29 14.32
C ARG A 292 4.04 9.95 13.07
N ASN A 293 3.74 11.24 13.19
CA ASN A 293 3.09 11.99 12.13
C ASN A 293 4.01 13.11 11.64
N ALA A 294 4.17 13.18 10.33
CA ALA A 294 4.91 14.21 9.64
C ALA A 294 4.09 14.75 8.47
N THR A 295 4.19 16.06 8.23
CA THR A 295 3.53 16.73 7.10
C THR A 295 4.45 17.82 6.58
N VAL A 296 4.54 17.97 5.26
CA VAL A 296 5.34 18.99 4.59
C VAL A 296 4.56 19.52 3.41
N GLN A 297 4.59 20.84 3.20
CA GLN A 297 3.90 21.49 2.10
C GLN A 297 4.78 22.59 1.52
N GLY A 298 4.80 22.71 0.20
CA GLY A 298 5.55 23.73 -0.53
C GLY A 298 4.66 24.39 -1.56
N SER A 299 4.79 25.71 -1.70
CA SER A 299 4.05 26.48 -2.71
C SER A 299 4.97 27.51 -3.35
N VAL A 300 4.92 27.59 -4.67
CA VAL A 300 5.76 28.47 -5.47
C VAL A 300 4.94 29.08 -6.58
N GLN A 301 5.10 30.38 -6.81
CA GLN A 301 4.42 31.11 -7.88
C GLN A 301 5.36 32.10 -8.54
N ALA A 302 5.21 32.30 -9.85
CA ALA A 302 5.93 33.32 -10.60
C ALA A 302 5.02 33.94 -11.66
N SER A 303 5.17 35.24 -11.89
CA SER A 303 4.49 35.99 -12.94
C SER A 303 5.51 36.79 -13.77
N GLY A 304 5.31 36.84 -15.09
CA GLY A 304 6.20 37.48 -16.06
C GLY A 304 6.00 36.90 -17.46
N ASP A 305 6.80 37.36 -18.42
CA ASP A 305 6.74 36.86 -19.81
C ASP A 305 7.25 35.42 -19.90
N GLN A 306 8.30 35.10 -19.14
CA GLN A 306 8.81 33.75 -18.96
C GLN A 306 8.99 33.44 -17.49
N THR A 307 8.48 32.30 -17.05
CA THR A 307 8.58 31.86 -15.66
C THR A 307 9.09 30.43 -15.56
N ALA A 308 9.70 30.09 -14.44
CA ALA A 308 9.96 28.71 -14.06
C ALA A 308 9.83 28.55 -12.54
N VAL A 309 9.10 27.53 -12.12
CA VAL A 309 8.80 27.23 -10.71
C VAL A 309 9.10 25.76 -10.43
N ARG A 310 9.62 25.48 -9.24
CA ARG A 310 9.84 24.12 -8.73
C ARG A 310 9.54 24.06 -7.25
N SER A 311 8.71 23.11 -6.84
CA SER A 311 8.42 22.79 -5.44
C SER A 311 8.71 21.31 -5.20
N ILE A 312 9.47 20.99 -4.15
CA ILE A 312 9.80 19.62 -3.76
C ILE A 312 9.45 19.46 -2.29
N SER A 313 8.75 18.38 -1.96
CA SER A 313 8.31 18.05 -0.62
C SER A 313 8.64 16.59 -0.33
N VAL A 314 9.45 16.36 0.69
CA VAL A 314 9.96 15.02 1.04
C VAL A 314 9.78 14.79 2.53
N ILE A 315 9.21 13.64 2.86
CA ILE A 315 9.19 13.08 4.20
C ILE A 315 9.70 11.66 4.10
N SER A 316 10.59 11.27 5.00
CA SER A 316 10.95 9.87 5.19
C SER A 316 10.99 9.56 6.67
N ASP A 317 10.57 8.35 7.04
CA ASP A 317 10.78 7.81 8.36
C ASP A 317 11.29 6.37 8.22
N TYR A 318 12.53 6.17 8.68
CA TYR A 318 13.19 4.88 8.66
C TYR A 318 13.75 4.57 10.04
N ALA A 319 13.34 3.44 10.61
CA ALA A 319 13.77 2.95 11.92
C ALA A 319 13.61 4.00 13.05
N GLY A 320 12.57 4.84 13.00
CA GLY A 320 12.34 5.88 14.01
C GLY A 320 12.97 7.24 13.69
N MET A 321 13.81 7.33 12.65
CA MET A 321 14.45 8.57 12.23
C MET A 321 13.61 9.27 11.17
N GLN A 322 12.99 10.37 11.57
CA GLN A 322 12.19 11.23 10.68
C GLN A 322 13.06 12.29 10.02
N SER A 323 13.02 12.36 8.69
CA SER A 323 13.60 13.44 7.89
C SER A 323 12.49 14.16 7.13
N LEU A 324 12.64 15.48 7.04
CA LEU A 324 11.75 16.36 6.30
C LEU A 324 12.62 17.30 5.47
N SER A 325 12.37 17.33 4.17
CA SER A 325 13.02 18.27 3.25
C SER A 325 11.97 18.99 2.42
N ASN A 326 12.20 20.28 2.22
CA ASN A 326 11.31 21.13 1.46
C ASN A 326 12.13 22.13 0.66
N TYR A 327 11.88 22.22 -0.64
CA TYR A 327 12.64 23.08 -1.56
C TYR A 327 11.70 23.82 -2.49
N GLN A 328 11.90 25.13 -2.61
CA GLN A 328 11.11 26.03 -3.45
C GLN A 328 12.05 26.89 -4.28
N ASN A 329 11.77 26.99 -5.58
CA ASN A 329 12.50 27.89 -6.46
C ASN A 329 11.56 28.52 -7.48
N ALA A 330 11.57 29.85 -7.58
CA ALA A 330 10.82 30.62 -8.55
C ALA A 330 11.77 31.54 -9.31
N THR A 331 11.61 31.59 -10.64
CA THR A 331 12.29 32.55 -11.50
C THR A 331 11.28 33.20 -12.42
N SER A 332 11.50 34.48 -12.72
CA SER A 332 10.69 35.24 -13.66
C SER A 332 11.58 36.16 -14.48
N LYS A 333 11.27 36.30 -15.77
CA LYS A 333 11.85 37.25 -16.70
C LYS A 333 10.71 37.97 -17.41
N SER A 334 10.75 39.29 -17.42
CA SER A 334 9.72 40.13 -18.03
C SER A 334 10.34 41.42 -18.52
N ALA A 335 9.89 41.94 -19.66
CA ALA A 335 10.20 43.30 -20.09
C ALA A 335 9.46 44.37 -19.26
N GLY A 336 8.38 43.95 -18.58
CA GLY A 336 7.56 44.78 -17.69
C GLY A 336 7.68 44.36 -16.23
N SER A 337 6.53 44.14 -15.57
CA SER A 337 6.51 43.65 -14.18
C SER A 337 6.82 42.16 -14.11
N SER A 338 7.56 41.77 -13.06
CA SER A 338 7.81 40.37 -12.71
C SER A 338 7.64 40.18 -11.20
N SER A 339 7.17 39.01 -10.80
CA SER A 339 7.16 38.59 -9.40
C SER A 339 7.47 37.11 -9.27
N ALA A 340 8.07 36.74 -8.15
CA ALA A 340 8.42 35.38 -7.79
C ALA A 340 8.21 35.24 -6.28
N SER A 341 7.51 34.20 -5.85
CA SER A 341 7.26 33.91 -4.44
C SER A 341 7.39 32.42 -4.15
N ALA A 342 7.84 32.11 -2.95
CA ALA A 342 8.07 30.76 -2.47
C ALA A 342 7.69 30.71 -0.98
N SER A 343 6.96 29.66 -0.59
CA SER A 343 6.63 29.41 0.80
C SER A 343 6.70 27.91 1.11
N ASN A 344 7.04 27.60 2.35
CA ASN A 344 7.07 26.25 2.88
C ASN A 344 6.44 26.18 4.27
N ALA A 345 5.91 25.02 4.59
CA ALA A 345 5.49 24.65 5.93
C ALA A 345 5.86 23.18 6.19
N GLY A 346 6.24 22.87 7.42
CA GLY A 346 6.58 21.51 7.85
C GLY A 346 6.22 21.30 9.31
N ILE A 347 5.63 20.15 9.62
CA ILE A 347 5.22 19.77 10.98
C ILE A 347 5.75 18.38 11.28
N LEU A 348 6.52 18.27 12.37
CA LEU A 348 6.94 17.00 12.98
C LEU A 348 6.31 16.90 14.37
N LYS A 349 5.37 15.97 14.56
CA LYS A 349 4.78 15.74 15.89
C LYS A 349 5.65 14.75 16.67
N ARG A 350 6.40 15.25 17.67
CA ARG A 350 7.23 14.42 18.57
C ARG A 350 6.39 13.63 19.57
N ARG A 351 6.87 12.43 19.94
CA ARG A 351 6.34 11.59 21.02
C ARG A 351 6.33 12.37 22.35
N LYS A 352 5.23 12.29 23.12
CA LYS A 352 5.23 12.70 24.54
C LYS A 352 6.27 11.84 25.26
N ARG A 353 7.33 12.45 25.80
CA ARG A 353 8.23 11.75 26.72
C ARG A 353 7.43 11.48 28.00
N TYR A 354 7.25 10.22 28.37
CA TYR A 354 6.85 9.91 29.73
C TYR A 354 7.98 10.41 30.63
N ALA A 355 7.70 11.44 31.44
CA ALA A 355 8.60 11.85 32.49
C ALA A 355 8.67 10.69 33.49
N PHE A 356 9.74 9.89 33.42
CA PHE A 356 10.09 9.01 34.52
C PHE A 356 10.40 9.94 35.68
N ALA A 357 9.44 10.11 36.59
CA ALA A 357 9.65 10.85 37.81
C ALA A 357 10.85 10.21 38.52
N ILE A 358 11.93 10.96 38.67
CA ILE A 358 13.01 10.63 39.60
C ILE A 358 12.36 10.67 40.99
N LEU A 359 11.84 9.53 41.42
CA LEU A 359 11.26 9.31 42.74
C LEU A 359 12.04 8.17 43.40
N THR A 360 13.35 8.37 43.49
CA THR A 360 14.23 7.60 44.37
C THR A 360 15.21 8.57 45.03
N ASN A 361 15.18 8.59 46.37
CA ASN A 361 16.02 9.32 47.33
C ASN A 361 15.58 10.69 47.85
N ARG A 362 14.34 10.80 48.33
CA ARG A 362 13.99 11.73 49.43
C ARG A 362 13.21 11.06 50.58
N ALA A 363 13.50 9.80 50.86
CA ALA A 363 12.95 9.09 52.03
C ALA A 363 14.05 8.41 52.86
N LYS A 364 15.12 9.15 53.21
CA LYS A 364 16.08 8.77 54.28
C LYS A 364 16.78 10.01 54.87
N TYR A 365 16.03 11.04 55.24
CA TYR A 365 16.52 12.06 56.18
C TYR A 365 15.29 12.66 56.85
N GLY A 366 14.90 12.11 58.00
CA GLY A 366 13.77 12.67 58.73
C GLY A 366 13.15 11.79 59.80
N GLU A 367 13.91 10.97 60.53
CA GLU A 367 13.51 10.57 61.88
C GLU A 367 14.73 10.62 62.81
N SER A 368 14.89 11.79 63.41
CA SER A 368 15.57 11.98 64.70
C SER A 368 14.54 12.60 65.64
N LYS A 369 14.00 11.80 66.55
CA LYS A 369 13.72 12.14 67.96
C LYS A 369 13.19 10.91 68.67
#